data_AF-A0A4R1WR49-F1
#
_entry.id   AF-A0A4R1WR49-F1
#
_cell.length_a   1.000
_cell.length_b   1.000
_cell.length_c   1.000
_cell.angle_alpha   90.00
_cell.angle_beta   90.00
_cell.angle_gamma   90.00
#
_symmetry.space_group_name_H-M   'P 1'
#
loop_
_entity.id
_entity.type
_entity.pdbx_description
1 polymer ?
#
loop_
_entity_poly.entity_id
_entity_poly.type
_entity_poly.pdbx_seq_one_letter_code
_entity_poly.pdbx_strand_id
1 'polypeptide(L)'
;MTQTAPPAASTRIRRLGIGIVIFLAVYSGIWFLAAHQIETRLASFLTSRSGSASAQCDGLTVRGFPFRIGLFCDAVKVDDTKLGASGAAGALRSAAQVYWPGHAMIEMDGPAELRFSPGITTSMDWQTLKASVQATLSGLSRTSIVSERLAGTLVPTLGEDALAFATNTTELHLRQNDSDLDAALSVTGLDLKPHNGASLLPLMNAAIDLTVKDRATLLDRGGLSRHALRSSAGEVRNLTIDLGNGMVTTANGPFTVDDQGLISGAFKVTMRDIAAWRAALASAFPESENMLDNAANMLTALAAGGNDATVTLNVRDGTAFLAFIPIGVLPQL
;
A
#
# COMPACT_ATOMS: atom_id res chain seq x y z
N MET A 1 36.10 70.43 24.32
CA MET A 1 35.32 69.27 24.81
C MET A 1 34.40 68.82 23.69
N THR A 2 34.86 67.83 22.93
CA THR A 2 34.26 66.49 22.76
C THR A 2 33.25 66.42 21.61
N GLN A 3 33.79 66.06 20.45
CA GLN A 3 33.10 65.65 19.24
C GLN A 3 32.58 64.21 19.43
N THR A 4 31.25 64.05 19.44
CA THR A 4 30.58 62.76 19.57
C THR A 4 30.61 62.02 18.23
N ALA A 5 31.43 60.98 18.12
CA ALA A 5 31.42 60.08 16.98
C ALA A 5 30.06 59.37 16.86
N PRO A 6 29.46 59.26 15.66
CA PRO A 6 28.19 58.57 15.49
C PRO A 6 28.34 57.08 15.80
N PRO A 7 27.36 56.42 16.43
CA PRO A 7 27.52 55.07 16.92
C PRO A 7 27.66 54.10 15.75
N ALA A 8 28.80 53.39 15.71
CA ALA A 8 29.11 52.33 14.73
C ALA A 8 28.07 51.19 14.69
N ALA A 9 27.11 51.17 15.61
CA ALA A 9 25.98 50.24 15.65
C ALA A 9 24.96 50.47 14.50
N SER A 10 24.70 51.73 14.11
CA SER A 10 23.69 52.09 13.10
C SER A 10 24.01 51.54 11.70
N THR A 11 25.27 51.67 11.26
CA THR A 11 25.71 51.19 9.95
C THR A 11 25.79 49.67 9.88
N ARG A 12 26.11 48.99 10.99
CA ARG A 12 26.09 47.52 11.08
C ARG A 12 24.66 46.97 11.00
N ILE A 13 23.72 47.58 11.72
CA ILE A 13 22.29 47.20 11.65
C ILE A 13 21.73 47.45 10.25
N ARG A 14 22.08 48.58 9.61
CA ARG A 14 21.67 48.85 8.21
C ARG A 14 22.25 47.84 7.22
N ARG A 15 23.54 47.48 7.35
CA ARG A 15 24.18 46.47 6.50
C ARG A 15 23.56 45.09 6.71
N LEU A 16 23.24 44.73 7.95
CA LEU A 16 22.52 43.50 8.27
C LEU A 16 21.12 43.50 7.64
N GLY A 17 20.37 44.59 7.77
CA GLY A 17 19.06 44.73 7.14
C GLY A 17 19.11 44.59 5.62
N ILE A 18 20.07 45.24 4.95
CA ILE A 18 20.28 45.08 3.50
C ILE A 18 20.65 43.63 3.16
N GLY A 19 21.53 43.00 3.95
CA GLY A 19 21.92 41.60 3.76
C GLY A 19 20.74 40.65 3.87
N ILE A 20 19.86 40.83 4.86
CA ILE A 20 18.63 40.04 5.04
C ILE A 20 17.69 40.25 3.85
N VAL A 21 17.48 41.48 3.39
CA VAL A 21 16.63 41.76 2.24
C VAL A 21 17.16 41.09 0.97
N ILE A 22 18.48 41.17 0.72
CA ILE A 22 19.12 40.48 -0.42
C ILE A 22 18.94 38.97 -0.28
N PHE A 23 19.18 38.40 0.90
CA PHE A 23 19.00 36.98 1.14
C PHE A 23 17.55 36.52 0.86
N LEU A 24 16.56 37.25 1.37
CA LEU A 24 15.14 36.96 1.12
C LEU A 24 14.78 37.07 -0.36
N ALA A 25 15.31 38.07 -1.08
CA ALA A 25 15.09 38.23 -2.51
C ALA A 25 15.71 37.07 -3.31
N VAL A 26 16.95 36.69 -3.02
CA VAL A 26 17.64 35.55 -3.65
C VAL A 26 16.91 34.25 -3.35
N TYR A 27 16.53 34.02 -2.09
CA TYR A 27 15.78 32.84 -1.67
C TYR A 27 14.43 32.73 -2.39
N SER A 28 13.69 33.85 -2.46
CA SER A 28 12.42 33.91 -3.18
C SER A 28 12.62 33.60 -4.65
N GLY A 29 13.63 34.20 -5.29
CA GLY A 29 14.00 33.91 -6.68
C GLY A 29 14.28 32.43 -6.91
N ILE A 30 15.13 31.81 -6.07
CA ILE A 30 15.44 30.37 -6.16
C ILE A 30 14.19 29.50 -5.99
N TRP A 31 13.33 29.82 -5.02
CA TRP A 31 12.10 29.06 -4.77
C TRP A 31 11.14 29.10 -5.97
N PHE A 32 10.88 30.29 -6.52
CA PHE A 32 9.99 30.44 -7.69
C PHE A 32 10.58 29.80 -8.94
N LEU A 33 11.90 29.88 -9.14
CA LEU A 33 12.59 29.17 -10.23
C LEU A 33 12.46 27.65 -10.07
N ALA A 34 12.65 27.12 -8.87
CA ALA A 34 12.47 25.69 -8.59
C ALA A 34 11.02 25.26 -8.84
N ALA A 35 10.04 26.02 -8.35
CA ALA A 35 8.62 25.76 -8.56
C ALA A 35 8.27 25.68 -10.06
N HIS A 36 8.67 26.70 -10.84
CA HIS A 36 8.42 26.74 -12.28
C HIS A 36 9.13 25.60 -13.03
N GLN A 37 10.35 25.25 -12.60
CA GLN A 37 11.08 24.14 -13.21
C GLN A 37 10.43 22.78 -12.94
N ILE A 38 9.84 22.60 -11.76
CA ILE A 38 9.10 21.39 -11.41
C ILE A 38 7.82 21.30 -12.23
N GLU A 39 7.03 22.37 -12.36
CA GLU A 39 5.80 22.36 -13.17
C GLU A 39 6.08 21.92 -14.62
N THR A 40 7.11 22.49 -15.24
CA THR A 40 7.46 22.23 -16.64
C THR A 40 8.11 20.85 -16.87
N ARG A 41 9.01 20.42 -15.99
CA ARG A 41 9.70 19.12 -16.14
C ARG A 41 8.87 17.95 -15.66
N LEU A 42 8.07 18.12 -14.61
CA LEU A 42 7.27 17.02 -14.07
C LEU A 42 6.15 16.65 -15.04
N ALA A 43 5.46 17.64 -15.63
CA ALA A 43 4.45 17.38 -16.65
C ALA A 43 5.01 16.61 -17.86
N SER A 44 6.21 16.99 -18.33
CA SER A 44 6.87 16.29 -19.44
C SER A 44 7.44 14.92 -19.02
N PHE A 45 7.89 14.75 -17.79
CA PHE A 45 8.37 13.47 -17.26
C PHE A 45 7.24 12.46 -17.03
N LEU A 46 6.09 12.89 -16.51
CA LEU A 46 4.94 12.03 -16.26
C LEU A 46 4.31 11.50 -17.56
N THR A 47 4.33 12.30 -18.62
CA THR A 47 3.85 11.91 -19.96
C THR A 47 4.87 11.06 -20.74
N SER A 48 6.17 11.19 -20.46
CA SER A 48 7.25 10.48 -21.16
C SER A 48 7.72 9.20 -20.46
N ARG A 49 7.01 8.71 -19.43
CA ARG A 49 7.45 7.59 -18.59
C ARG A 49 7.51 6.26 -19.37
N SER A 50 8.64 6.03 -20.05
CA SER A 50 9.07 4.76 -20.65
C SER A 50 8.15 4.15 -21.73
N GLY A 51 7.28 4.95 -22.36
CA GLY A 51 6.43 4.53 -23.49
C GLY A 51 5.33 3.53 -23.16
N SER A 52 5.33 2.95 -21.95
CA SER A 52 4.35 1.97 -21.50
C SER A 52 3.49 2.44 -20.32
N ALA A 53 3.92 3.46 -19.58
CA ALA A 53 3.12 4.09 -18.54
C ALA A 53 3.07 5.60 -18.76
N SER A 54 1.90 6.20 -18.63
CA SER A 54 1.72 7.65 -18.68
C SER A 54 0.89 8.08 -17.48
N ALA A 55 1.25 9.22 -16.92
CA ALA A 55 0.46 9.86 -15.89
C ALA A 55 0.18 11.31 -16.30
N GLN A 56 -1.05 11.76 -16.02
CA GLN A 56 -1.49 13.13 -16.26
C GLN A 56 -1.99 13.71 -14.93
N CYS A 57 -1.62 14.97 -14.71
CA CYS A 57 -1.97 15.74 -13.52
C CYS A 57 -2.66 17.00 -14.01
N ASP A 58 -3.99 16.98 -13.99
CA ASP A 58 -4.80 18.08 -14.52
C ASP A 58 -4.67 19.29 -13.57
N GLY A 59 -4.44 20.48 -14.12
CA GLY A 59 -4.29 21.70 -13.31
C GLY A 59 -3.04 21.73 -12.43
N LEU A 60 -1.94 21.06 -12.83
CA LEU A 60 -0.69 21.00 -12.05
C LEU A 60 -0.21 22.41 -11.65
N THR A 61 -0.14 22.65 -10.34
CA THR A 61 0.44 23.87 -9.75
C THR A 61 1.37 23.54 -8.59
N VAL A 62 2.48 24.28 -8.48
CA VAL A 62 3.39 24.20 -7.34
C VAL A 62 3.08 25.33 -6.36
N ARG A 63 2.83 24.96 -5.09
CA ARG A 63 2.55 25.92 -4.00
C ARG A 63 3.41 25.61 -2.79
N GLY A 64 3.51 26.55 -1.85
CA GLY A 64 4.17 26.28 -0.57
C GLY A 64 5.19 27.29 -0.07
N PHE A 65 5.40 28.39 -0.78
CA PHE A 65 6.35 29.40 -0.35
C PHE A 65 6.09 29.87 1.10
N PRO A 66 7.14 30.06 1.92
CA PRO A 66 8.56 29.79 1.63
C PRO A 66 9.01 28.37 1.99
N PHE A 67 8.34 27.69 2.91
CA PHE A 67 8.96 26.55 3.62
C PHE A 67 8.64 25.16 3.06
N ARG A 68 7.77 25.06 2.05
CA ARG A 68 7.38 23.78 1.44
C ARG A 68 7.32 23.88 -0.09
N ILE A 69 7.47 22.74 -0.74
CA ILE A 69 7.22 22.54 -2.15
C ILE A 69 6.12 21.49 -2.22
N GLY A 70 4.93 21.89 -2.65
CA GLY A 70 3.78 21.01 -2.79
C GLY A 70 3.23 21.03 -4.19
N LEU A 71 2.88 19.85 -4.70
CA LEU A 71 2.24 19.65 -6.01
C LEU A 71 0.74 19.52 -5.81
N PHE A 72 -0.04 20.26 -6.58
CA PHE A 72 -1.48 20.27 -6.52
C PHE A 72 -2.05 20.00 -7.90
N CYS A 73 -2.97 19.05 -8.00
CA CYS A 73 -3.70 18.72 -9.22
C CYS A 73 -5.18 18.56 -8.90
N ASP A 74 -6.03 18.93 -9.84
CA ASP A 74 -7.48 18.82 -9.72
C ASP A 74 -7.96 17.38 -9.97
N ALA A 75 -7.25 16.64 -10.82
CA ALA A 75 -7.45 15.22 -11.07
C ALA A 75 -6.14 14.54 -11.48
N VAL A 76 -6.04 13.24 -11.21
CA VAL A 76 -4.91 12.41 -11.63
C VAL A 76 -5.41 11.29 -12.52
N LYS A 77 -4.75 11.09 -13.66
CA LYS A 77 -5.04 9.98 -14.58
C LYS A 77 -3.77 9.19 -14.81
N VAL A 78 -3.89 7.87 -14.83
CA VAL A 78 -2.77 6.94 -15.08
C VAL A 78 -3.20 5.96 -16.15
N ASP A 79 -2.31 5.68 -17.09
CA ASP A 79 -2.48 4.63 -18.10
C ASP A 79 -1.17 3.86 -18.20
N ASP A 80 -1.18 2.60 -17.80
CA ASP A 80 -0.07 1.65 -17.88
C ASP A 80 -0.44 0.49 -18.82
N THR A 81 0.02 0.59 -20.06
CA THR A 81 -0.18 -0.42 -21.10
C THR A 81 0.61 -1.71 -20.84
N LYS A 82 1.69 -1.66 -20.03
CA LYS A 82 2.47 -2.86 -19.66
C LYS A 82 1.77 -3.69 -18.59
N LEU A 83 1.08 -3.05 -17.66
CA LEU A 83 0.23 -3.70 -16.67
C LEU A 83 -1.18 -3.95 -17.22
N GLY A 84 -1.57 -3.27 -18.29
CA GLY A 84 -2.93 -3.26 -18.81
C GLY A 84 -3.87 -2.51 -17.87
N ALA A 85 -3.38 -1.54 -17.11
CA ALA A 85 -4.13 -0.85 -16.07
C ALA A 85 -4.31 0.61 -16.44
N SER A 86 -5.53 1.14 -16.36
CA SER A 86 -5.78 2.57 -16.42
C SER A 86 -6.63 3.01 -15.24
N GLY A 87 -6.53 4.28 -14.88
CA GLY A 87 -7.32 4.80 -13.78
C GLY A 87 -7.36 6.31 -13.72
N ALA A 88 -8.35 6.79 -12.98
CA ALA A 88 -8.52 8.19 -12.66
C ALA A 88 -8.89 8.34 -11.19
N ALA A 89 -8.43 9.41 -10.56
CA ALA A 89 -8.78 9.80 -9.20
C ALA A 89 -9.00 11.32 -9.13
N GLY A 90 -9.58 11.77 -8.01
CA GLY A 90 -9.81 13.17 -7.72
C GLY A 90 -8.53 13.97 -7.48
N ALA A 91 -8.68 15.08 -6.75
CA ALA A 91 -7.60 16.02 -6.51
C ALA A 91 -6.44 15.37 -5.75
N LEU A 92 -5.21 15.74 -6.12
CA LEU A 92 -4.00 15.31 -5.45
C LEU A 92 -3.27 16.50 -4.86
N ARG A 93 -2.80 16.35 -3.61
CA ARG A 93 -2.04 17.36 -2.89
C ARG A 93 -0.79 16.71 -2.33
N SER A 94 0.37 17.28 -2.57
CA SER A 94 1.61 16.84 -1.93
C SER A 94 2.29 17.96 -1.17
N ALA A 95 3.17 17.59 -0.25
CA ALA A 95 3.99 18.52 0.49
C ALA A 95 5.34 17.88 0.84
N ALA A 96 6.42 18.50 0.37
CA ALA A 96 7.79 18.25 0.79
C ALA A 96 8.32 19.50 1.52
N GLN A 97 8.95 19.31 2.67
CA GLN A 97 9.47 20.43 3.48
C GLN A 97 10.90 20.77 3.05
N VAL A 98 11.19 22.06 2.84
CA VAL A 98 12.52 22.50 2.38
C VAL A 98 13.61 22.20 3.42
N TYR A 99 13.26 22.23 4.71
CA TYR A 99 14.18 21.96 5.82
C TYR A 99 14.22 20.48 6.25
N TRP A 100 13.40 19.62 5.65
CA TRP A 100 13.42 18.18 5.89
C TRP A 100 13.47 17.42 4.55
N PRO A 101 14.63 17.47 3.87
CA PRO A 101 14.78 16.84 2.56
C PRO A 101 14.60 15.32 2.66
N GLY A 102 14.07 14.73 1.58
CA GLY A 102 13.80 13.30 1.51
C GLY A 102 12.45 12.89 2.09
N HIS A 103 11.69 13.77 2.74
CA HIS A 103 10.34 13.47 3.21
C HIS A 103 9.26 14.17 2.38
N ALA A 104 8.27 13.41 1.91
CA ALA A 104 7.09 13.97 1.29
C ALA A 104 5.81 13.26 1.75
N MET A 105 4.74 14.03 1.89
CA MET A 105 3.39 13.54 2.13
C MET A 105 2.52 13.82 0.92
N ILE A 106 1.59 12.93 0.64
CA ILE A 106 0.65 13.00 -0.47
C ILE A 106 -0.73 12.69 0.11
N GLU A 107 -1.74 13.43 -0.31
CA GLU A 107 -3.14 13.22 -0.02
C GLU A 107 -3.88 13.20 -1.35
N MET A 108 -4.81 12.27 -1.49
CA MET A 108 -5.57 12.09 -2.73
C MET A 108 -7.05 11.95 -2.39
N ASP A 109 -7.89 12.65 -3.15
CA ASP A 109 -9.33 12.62 -2.98
C ASP A 109 -9.96 11.55 -3.86
N GLY A 110 -11.02 10.91 -3.36
CA GLY A 110 -11.89 10.06 -4.14
C GLY A 110 -12.93 10.85 -4.96
N PRO A 111 -13.72 10.16 -5.79
CA PRO A 111 -13.63 8.73 -6.06
C PRO A 111 -12.49 8.41 -7.03
N ALA A 112 -12.08 7.15 -7.07
CA ALA A 112 -11.20 6.61 -8.08
C ALA A 112 -11.86 5.48 -8.88
N GLU A 113 -11.57 5.46 -10.18
CA GLU A 113 -11.92 4.36 -11.06
C GLU A 113 -10.63 3.72 -11.56
N LEU A 114 -10.49 2.41 -11.37
CA LEU A 114 -9.41 1.61 -11.92
C LEU A 114 -9.98 0.57 -12.89
N ARG A 115 -9.29 0.38 -14.01
CA ARG A 115 -9.63 -0.59 -15.05
C ARG A 115 -8.40 -1.44 -15.30
N PHE A 116 -8.52 -2.75 -15.10
CA PHE A 116 -7.47 -3.72 -15.38
C PHE A 116 -7.88 -4.59 -16.58
N SER A 117 -6.97 -4.72 -17.54
CA SER A 117 -7.16 -5.44 -18.79
C SER A 117 -6.31 -6.72 -18.81
N PRO A 118 -6.92 -7.88 -19.14
CA PRO A 118 -8.37 -8.10 -19.21
C PRO A 118 -8.95 -8.23 -17.80
N GLY A 119 -10.19 -7.79 -17.57
CA GLY A 119 -11.00 -8.51 -16.58
C GLY A 119 -11.77 -7.75 -15.53
N ILE A 120 -11.32 -6.58 -15.04
CA ILE A 120 -11.90 -6.01 -13.81
C ILE A 120 -11.95 -4.49 -13.88
N THR A 121 -13.14 -3.93 -13.68
CA THR A 121 -13.31 -2.50 -13.35
C THR A 121 -13.62 -2.36 -11.87
N THR A 122 -12.90 -1.48 -11.19
CA THR A 122 -13.08 -1.22 -9.77
C THR A 122 -13.38 0.26 -9.57
N SER A 123 -14.51 0.58 -8.95
CA SER A 123 -14.78 1.91 -8.41
C SER A 123 -14.50 1.91 -6.91
N MET A 124 -13.81 2.94 -6.42
CA MET A 124 -13.45 3.08 -5.01
C MET A 124 -13.68 4.51 -4.55
N ASP A 125 -14.06 4.66 -3.30
CA ASP A 125 -14.16 5.93 -2.62
C ASP A 125 -13.66 5.79 -1.18
N TRP A 126 -13.21 6.88 -0.59
CA TRP A 126 -12.63 6.89 0.75
C TRP A 126 -12.85 8.25 1.41
N GLN A 127 -12.80 8.27 2.75
CA GLN A 127 -12.86 9.53 3.49
C GLN A 127 -11.52 10.25 3.48
N THR A 128 -10.42 9.52 3.71
CA THR A 128 -9.06 10.03 3.62
C THR A 128 -8.16 8.99 2.97
N LEU A 129 -7.23 9.43 2.14
CA LEU A 129 -6.16 8.59 1.60
C LEU A 129 -4.88 9.39 1.60
N LYS A 130 -3.92 8.94 2.41
CA LYS A 130 -2.64 9.59 2.61
C LYS A 130 -1.53 8.63 2.29
N ALA A 131 -0.50 9.13 1.61
CA ALA A 131 0.75 8.43 1.43
C ALA A 131 1.91 9.27 1.98
N SER A 132 2.93 8.62 2.51
CA SER A 132 4.17 9.27 2.88
C SER A 132 5.36 8.49 2.34
N VAL A 133 6.37 9.23 1.89
CA VAL A 133 7.61 8.67 1.38
C VAL A 133 8.78 9.27 2.13
N GLN A 134 9.79 8.44 2.36
CA GLN A 134 11.08 8.84 2.89
C GLN A 134 12.17 8.34 1.96
N ALA A 135 13.08 9.23 1.59
CA ALA A 135 14.21 8.98 0.74
C ALA A 135 15.49 9.44 1.43
N THR A 136 16.54 8.68 1.20
CA THR A 136 17.91 8.93 1.63
C THR A 136 18.79 9.16 0.41
N LEU A 137 20.11 9.33 0.61
CA LEU A 137 21.05 9.44 -0.51
C LEU A 137 21.14 8.17 -1.36
N SER A 138 20.78 7.00 -0.82
CA SER A 138 20.84 5.72 -1.52
C SER A 138 19.54 5.35 -2.23
N GLY A 139 18.42 6.04 -1.96
CA GLY A 139 17.10 5.69 -2.52
C GLY A 139 15.94 5.90 -1.55
N LEU A 140 14.76 5.39 -1.91
CA LEU A 140 13.58 5.37 -1.05
C LEU A 140 13.79 4.36 0.09
N SER A 141 13.77 4.83 1.33
CA SER A 141 13.93 3.99 2.51
C SER A 141 12.60 3.54 3.10
N ARG A 142 11.52 4.34 2.96
CA ARG A 142 10.21 4.02 3.51
C ARG A 142 9.07 4.57 2.65
N THR A 143 8.03 3.78 2.50
CA THR A 143 6.75 4.19 1.91
C THR A 143 5.63 3.75 2.83
N SER A 144 4.64 4.61 3.05
CA SER A 144 3.44 4.29 3.82
C SER A 144 2.22 4.81 3.09
N ILE A 145 1.15 4.05 3.08
CA ILE A 145 -0.16 4.41 2.54
C ILE A 145 -1.20 4.07 3.60
N VAL A 146 -2.07 5.01 3.92
CA VAL A 146 -3.15 4.85 4.90
C VAL A 146 -4.43 5.38 4.28
N SER A 147 -5.49 4.58 4.32
CA SER A 147 -6.83 4.98 3.94
C SER A 147 -7.82 4.79 5.07
N GLU A 148 -8.80 5.69 5.16
CA GLU A 148 -9.92 5.63 6.09
C GLU A 148 -11.23 5.53 5.32
N ARG A 149 -12.13 4.66 5.81
CA ARG A 149 -13.44 4.39 5.22
C ARG A 149 -13.40 4.06 3.73
N LEU A 150 -12.41 3.27 3.31
CA LEU A 150 -12.28 2.84 1.91
C LEU A 150 -13.39 1.83 1.60
N ALA A 151 -14.17 2.12 0.56
CA ALA A 151 -15.21 1.24 0.03
C ALA A 151 -15.15 1.21 -1.49
N GLY A 152 -15.60 0.12 -2.09
CA GLY A 152 -15.58 -0.01 -3.54
C GLY A 152 -16.39 -1.18 -4.05
N THR A 153 -16.50 -1.25 -5.38
CA THR A 153 -17.13 -2.37 -6.08
C THR A 153 -16.19 -2.89 -7.15
N LEU A 154 -15.93 -4.20 -7.13
CA LEU A 154 -15.22 -4.93 -8.17
C LEU A 154 -16.26 -5.51 -9.14
N VAL A 155 -16.13 -5.16 -10.41
CA VAL A 155 -17.00 -5.66 -11.49
C VAL A 155 -16.15 -6.47 -12.46
N PRO A 156 -16.30 -7.80 -12.49
CA PRO A 156 -15.68 -8.65 -13.51
C PRO A 156 -16.26 -8.33 -14.89
N THR A 157 -15.44 -8.35 -15.95
CA THR A 157 -15.93 -8.14 -17.33
C THR A 157 -16.66 -9.34 -17.93
N LEU A 158 -16.48 -10.54 -17.36
CA LEU A 158 -17.05 -11.81 -17.87
C LEU A 158 -18.00 -12.49 -16.87
N GLY A 159 -18.46 -11.76 -15.84
CA GLY A 159 -19.41 -12.26 -14.83
C GLY A 159 -20.42 -11.18 -14.44
N GLU A 160 -21.56 -11.59 -13.90
CA GLU A 160 -22.64 -10.68 -13.50
C GLU A 160 -22.53 -10.24 -12.02
N ASP A 161 -21.80 -10.98 -11.20
CA ASP A 161 -21.75 -10.75 -9.76
C ASP A 161 -20.65 -9.74 -9.38
N ALA A 162 -21.06 -8.48 -9.30
CA ALA A 162 -20.23 -7.45 -8.70
C ALA A 162 -20.04 -7.72 -7.20
N LEU A 163 -18.81 -7.62 -6.73
CA LEU A 163 -18.45 -7.77 -5.32
C LEU A 163 -18.19 -6.39 -4.73
N ALA A 164 -18.93 -6.03 -3.68
CA ALA A 164 -18.67 -4.83 -2.91
C ALA A 164 -17.79 -5.13 -1.70
N PHE A 165 -16.93 -4.18 -1.37
CA PHE A 165 -16.12 -4.22 -0.16
C PHE A 165 -16.16 -2.87 0.57
N ALA A 166 -16.00 -2.92 1.89
CA ALA A 166 -15.79 -1.74 2.71
C ALA A 166 -14.80 -2.04 3.84
N THR A 167 -14.03 -1.05 4.26
CA THR A 167 -13.03 -1.16 5.34
C THR A 167 -13.11 0.08 6.23
N ASN A 168 -12.72 -0.05 7.50
CA ASN A 168 -12.57 1.09 8.40
C ASN A 168 -11.23 1.80 8.17
N THR A 169 -10.15 1.03 8.19
CA THR A 169 -8.79 1.52 7.95
C THR A 169 -8.01 0.47 7.18
N THR A 170 -7.28 0.91 6.15
CA THR A 170 -6.29 0.09 5.44
C THR A 170 -4.93 0.78 5.52
N GLU A 171 -3.91 0.06 5.95
CA GLU A 171 -2.54 0.57 6.01
C GLU A 171 -1.57 -0.36 5.29
N LEU A 172 -0.71 0.22 4.46
CA LEU A 172 0.42 -0.45 3.82
C LEU A 172 1.69 0.28 4.21
N HIS A 173 2.67 -0.43 4.76
CA HIS A 173 3.97 0.11 5.11
C HIS A 173 5.07 -0.74 4.47
N LEU A 174 5.97 -0.09 3.76
CA LEU A 174 7.14 -0.69 3.14
C LEU A 174 8.39 0.00 3.68
N ARG A 175 9.43 -0.79 3.98
CA ARG A 175 10.68 -0.30 4.57
C ARG A 175 11.86 -1.08 4.00
N GLN A 176 12.94 -0.37 3.68
CA GLN A 176 14.25 -1.01 3.50
C GLN A 176 14.81 -1.41 4.87
N ASN A 177 15.25 -2.66 4.98
CA ASN A 177 15.95 -3.20 6.13
C ASN A 177 17.25 -3.84 5.62
N ASP A 178 18.34 -3.06 5.59
CA ASP A 178 19.57 -3.41 4.89
C ASP A 178 19.31 -3.78 3.41
N SER A 179 19.66 -4.99 2.96
CA SER A 179 19.35 -5.48 1.61
C SER A 179 17.92 -6.02 1.48
N ASP A 180 17.19 -6.18 2.58
CA ASP A 180 15.88 -6.78 2.63
C ASP A 180 14.76 -5.74 2.53
N LEU A 181 13.59 -6.19 2.07
CA LEU A 181 12.36 -5.42 2.06
C LEU A 181 11.42 -5.92 3.15
N ASP A 182 11.11 -5.07 4.11
CA ASP A 182 10.01 -5.28 5.03
C ASP A 182 8.72 -4.72 4.43
N ALA A 183 7.64 -5.51 4.51
CA ALA A 183 6.30 -5.11 4.11
C ALA A 183 5.29 -5.50 5.18
N ALA A 184 4.44 -4.55 5.57
CA ALA A 184 3.32 -4.77 6.47
C ALA A 184 2.04 -4.21 5.84
N LEU A 185 0.98 -5.00 5.86
CA LEU A 185 -0.36 -4.61 5.42
C LEU A 185 -1.34 -4.91 6.55
N SER A 186 -2.20 -3.96 6.90
CA SER A 186 -3.30 -4.16 7.83
C SER A 186 -4.60 -3.61 7.26
N VAL A 187 -5.69 -4.32 7.53
CA VAL A 187 -7.05 -3.96 7.15
C VAL A 187 -7.94 -4.19 8.36
N THR A 188 -8.78 -3.21 8.70
CA THR A 188 -9.72 -3.33 9.80
C THR A 188 -11.15 -3.19 9.31
N GLY A 189 -12.06 -3.96 9.92
CA GLY A 189 -13.49 -3.92 9.60
C GLY A 189 -13.80 -4.18 8.13
N LEU A 190 -13.10 -5.12 7.49
CA LEU A 190 -13.38 -5.55 6.13
C LEU A 190 -14.73 -6.24 6.06
N ASP A 191 -15.67 -5.63 5.34
CA ASP A 191 -16.96 -6.17 4.92
C ASP A 191 -16.83 -6.60 3.45
N LEU A 192 -17.18 -7.86 3.16
CA LEU A 192 -17.27 -8.38 1.80
C LEU A 192 -18.70 -8.84 1.56
N LYS A 193 -19.30 -8.36 0.47
CA LYS A 193 -20.68 -8.71 0.10
C LYS A 193 -20.90 -8.69 -1.40
N PRO A 194 -21.84 -9.49 -1.92
CA PRO A 194 -22.38 -9.22 -3.25
C PRO A 194 -22.89 -7.77 -3.30
N HIS A 195 -22.77 -7.09 -4.43
CA HIS A 195 -23.06 -5.65 -4.54
C HIS A 195 -24.44 -5.25 -3.94
N ASN A 196 -25.44 -6.13 -4.09
CA ASN A 196 -26.79 -5.96 -3.53
C ASN A 196 -27.16 -7.03 -2.48
N GLY A 197 -26.16 -7.66 -1.85
CA GLY A 197 -26.34 -8.75 -0.90
C GLY A 197 -26.04 -8.39 0.54
N ALA A 198 -26.26 -9.34 1.43
CA ALA A 198 -25.78 -9.28 2.80
C ALA A 198 -24.26 -9.55 2.87
N SER A 199 -23.63 -9.13 3.96
CA SER A 199 -22.25 -9.49 4.29
C SER A 199 -22.06 -11.00 4.26
N LEU A 200 -21.04 -11.46 3.52
CA LEU A 200 -20.70 -12.87 3.41
C LEU A 200 -20.17 -13.42 4.72
N LEU A 201 -19.31 -12.64 5.39
CA LEU A 201 -18.69 -12.99 6.65
C LEU A 201 -18.85 -11.84 7.66
N PRO A 202 -18.70 -12.11 8.97
CA PRO A 202 -18.51 -11.06 9.96
C PRO A 202 -17.35 -10.12 9.57
N LEU A 203 -17.39 -8.90 10.11
CA LEU A 203 -16.35 -7.90 9.84
C LEU A 203 -14.97 -8.47 10.19
N MET A 204 -14.07 -8.44 9.21
CA MET A 204 -12.76 -9.06 9.30
C MET A 204 -11.67 -8.03 9.55
N ASN A 205 -10.81 -8.30 10.52
CA ASN A 205 -9.51 -7.65 10.65
C ASN A 205 -8.44 -8.59 10.08
N ALA A 206 -7.59 -8.08 9.21
CA ALA A 206 -6.50 -8.83 8.62
C ALA A 206 -5.20 -8.05 8.77
N ALA A 207 -4.10 -8.74 9.08
CA ALA A 207 -2.77 -8.15 9.11
C ALA A 207 -1.74 -9.16 8.61
N ILE A 208 -0.79 -8.70 7.80
CA ILE A 208 0.37 -9.46 7.37
C ILE A 208 1.62 -8.62 7.54
N ASP A 209 2.67 -9.24 8.08
CA ASP A 209 4.00 -8.69 8.23
C ASP A 209 5.01 -9.69 7.68
N LEU A 210 5.81 -9.26 6.70
CA LEU A 210 6.75 -10.12 6.00
C LEU A 210 8.07 -9.39 5.69
N THR A 211 9.11 -10.19 5.49
CA THR A 211 10.39 -9.77 4.91
C THR A 211 10.62 -10.53 3.61
N VAL A 212 11.06 -9.82 2.57
CA VAL A 212 11.58 -10.39 1.33
C VAL A 212 13.08 -10.11 1.26
N LYS A 213 13.88 -11.17 1.19
CA LYS A 213 15.34 -11.10 1.21
C LYS A 213 15.89 -10.50 -0.07
N ASP A 214 16.92 -9.66 0.06
CA ASP A 214 17.66 -9.07 -1.08
C ASP A 214 16.73 -8.39 -2.11
N ARG A 215 15.71 -7.69 -1.60
CA ARG A 215 14.67 -6.99 -2.39
C ARG A 215 14.40 -5.56 -1.94
N ALA A 216 15.27 -4.95 -1.13
CA ALA A 216 15.17 -3.54 -0.75
C ALA A 216 15.04 -2.59 -1.96
N THR A 217 15.65 -2.95 -3.08
CA THR A 217 15.62 -2.17 -4.34
C THR A 217 14.24 -2.14 -5.00
N LEU A 218 13.27 -2.97 -4.58
CA LEU A 218 11.89 -2.87 -5.07
C LEU A 218 11.20 -1.57 -4.63
N LEU A 219 11.70 -0.92 -3.58
CA LEU A 219 11.29 0.44 -3.22
C LEU A 219 11.87 1.50 -4.17
N ASP A 220 13.00 1.18 -4.81
CA ASP A 220 13.70 2.07 -5.72
C ASP A 220 13.22 1.88 -7.16
N ARG A 221 12.61 2.95 -7.68
CA ARG A 221 12.28 3.16 -9.11
C ARG A 221 11.07 2.34 -9.63
N GLY A 222 10.21 3.03 -10.37
CA GLY A 222 9.46 2.43 -11.48
C GLY A 222 8.20 1.63 -11.15
N GLY A 223 8.02 1.13 -9.93
CA GLY A 223 6.84 0.39 -9.51
C GLY A 223 7.04 -1.12 -9.48
N LEU A 224 6.22 -1.80 -8.67
CA LEU A 224 6.18 -3.25 -8.59
C LEU A 224 5.83 -3.82 -9.97
N SER A 225 6.79 -4.48 -10.62
CA SER A 225 6.47 -5.26 -11.81
C SER A 225 5.64 -6.48 -11.41
N ARG A 226 4.82 -7.01 -12.33
CA ARG A 226 4.07 -8.28 -12.16
C ARG A 226 4.94 -9.48 -11.78
N HIS A 227 6.25 -9.36 -11.83
CA HIS A 227 7.21 -10.44 -11.59
C HIS A 227 8.23 -10.06 -10.51
N ALA A 228 7.99 -8.97 -9.77
CA ALA A 228 8.97 -8.40 -8.83
C ALA A 228 9.38 -9.36 -7.70
N LEU A 229 8.47 -10.27 -7.35
CA LEU A 229 8.68 -11.25 -6.28
C LEU A 229 9.19 -12.59 -6.79
N ARG A 230 9.39 -12.77 -8.10
CA ARG A 230 9.93 -14.02 -8.64
C ARG A 230 11.39 -14.22 -8.25
N SER A 231 11.79 -15.49 -8.16
CA SER A 231 13.12 -15.90 -7.71
C SER A 231 13.54 -15.23 -6.40
N SER A 232 12.60 -15.17 -5.44
CA SER A 232 12.80 -14.52 -4.15
C SER A 232 12.61 -15.49 -2.99
N ALA A 233 13.07 -15.10 -1.82
CA ALA A 233 12.85 -15.82 -0.58
C ALA A 233 12.51 -14.82 0.52
N GLY A 234 11.85 -15.30 1.57
CA GLY A 234 11.41 -14.42 2.63
C GLY A 234 10.86 -15.17 3.84
N GLU A 235 10.28 -14.39 4.73
CA GLU A 235 9.64 -14.90 5.93
C GLU A 235 8.36 -14.11 6.18
N VAL A 236 7.25 -14.83 6.38
CA VAL A 236 6.05 -14.26 6.98
C VAL A 236 6.25 -14.29 8.49
N ARG A 237 6.53 -13.12 9.07
CA ARG A 237 6.69 -12.98 10.53
C ARG A 237 5.37 -13.20 11.25
N ASN A 238 4.30 -12.63 10.71
CA ASN A 238 2.96 -12.81 11.23
C ASN A 238 1.93 -12.56 10.13
N LEU A 239 0.98 -13.48 9.99
CA LEU A 239 -0.29 -13.31 9.31
C LEU A 239 -1.38 -13.48 10.37
N THR A 240 -2.38 -12.63 10.39
CA THR A 240 -3.54 -12.72 11.29
C THR A 240 -4.81 -12.42 10.51
N ILE A 241 -5.81 -13.26 10.70
CA ILE A 241 -7.18 -13.07 10.20
C ILE A 241 -8.10 -13.25 11.40
N ASP A 242 -8.91 -12.23 11.71
CA ASP A 242 -9.80 -12.17 12.88
C ASP A 242 -11.20 -11.74 12.43
N LEU A 243 -12.19 -12.62 12.57
CA LEU A 243 -13.60 -12.36 12.27
C LEU A 243 -14.41 -11.94 13.51
N GLY A 244 -13.71 -11.66 14.62
CA GLY A 244 -14.31 -11.42 15.93
C GLY A 244 -14.78 -12.70 16.61
N ASN A 245 -15.34 -12.56 17.81
CA ASN A 245 -15.95 -13.64 18.58
C ASN A 245 -15.04 -14.87 18.82
N GLY A 246 -13.71 -14.68 18.85
CA GLY A 246 -12.74 -15.76 19.07
C GLY A 246 -12.24 -16.45 17.79
N MET A 247 -12.86 -16.20 16.63
CA MET A 247 -12.44 -16.71 15.32
C MET A 247 -11.17 -16.01 14.85
N VAL A 248 -10.02 -16.54 15.25
CA VAL A 248 -8.72 -15.97 14.88
C VAL A 248 -7.83 -17.05 14.31
N THR A 249 -7.31 -16.79 13.12
CA THR A 249 -6.30 -17.61 12.47
C THR A 249 -5.00 -16.83 12.38
N THR A 250 -3.89 -17.43 12.79
CA THR A 250 -2.55 -16.87 12.60
C THR A 250 -1.67 -17.81 11.80
N ALA A 251 -0.73 -17.26 11.04
CA ALA A 251 0.26 -18.04 10.34
C ALA A 251 1.63 -17.36 10.35
N ASN A 252 2.71 -18.15 10.39
CA ASN A 252 4.07 -17.64 10.26
C ASN A 252 4.98 -18.72 9.67
N GLY A 253 6.04 -18.31 8.99
CA GLY A 253 7.02 -19.23 8.43
C GLY A 253 7.79 -18.70 7.22
N PRO A 254 8.90 -19.37 6.85
CA PRO A 254 9.68 -19.02 5.68
C PRO A 254 8.98 -19.40 4.38
N PHE A 255 9.27 -18.66 3.32
CA PHE A 255 8.80 -18.96 1.97
C PHE A 255 9.88 -18.71 0.92
N THR A 256 9.70 -19.32 -0.23
CA THR A 256 10.42 -19.07 -1.48
C THR A 256 9.43 -18.92 -2.62
N VAL A 257 9.77 -18.10 -3.60
CA VAL A 257 9.01 -17.92 -4.84
C VAL A 257 9.91 -18.29 -5.99
N ASP A 258 9.46 -19.21 -6.83
CA ASP A 258 10.22 -19.64 -8.00
C ASP A 258 10.18 -18.60 -9.15
N ASP A 259 10.70 -18.97 -10.32
CA ASP A 259 10.71 -18.15 -11.53
C ASP A 259 9.36 -18.08 -12.26
N GLN A 260 8.40 -18.93 -11.87
CA GLN A 260 7.02 -18.92 -12.34
C GLN A 260 6.08 -18.13 -11.41
N GLY A 261 6.54 -17.74 -10.22
CA GLY A 261 5.73 -17.06 -9.22
C GLY A 261 5.03 -18.01 -8.25
N LEU A 262 5.39 -19.29 -8.24
CA LEU A 262 4.83 -20.30 -7.33
C LEU A 262 5.54 -20.25 -5.99
N ILE A 263 4.73 -20.28 -4.92
CA ILE A 263 5.21 -20.20 -3.54
C ILE A 263 5.50 -21.61 -3.03
N SER A 264 6.63 -21.78 -2.33
CA SER A 264 6.98 -22.97 -1.56
C SER A 264 7.40 -22.55 -0.15
N GLY A 265 7.07 -23.34 0.87
CA GLY A 265 7.37 -22.96 2.27
C GLY A 265 6.74 -23.87 3.30
N ALA A 266 7.07 -23.65 4.57
CA ALA A 266 6.47 -24.35 5.69
C ALA A 266 5.90 -23.33 6.67
N PHE A 267 4.57 -23.31 6.81
CA PHE A 267 3.85 -22.33 7.62
C PHE A 267 3.25 -23.01 8.83
N LYS A 268 3.58 -22.53 10.02
CA LYS A 268 2.88 -22.88 11.23
C LYS A 268 1.59 -22.07 11.27
N VAL A 269 0.45 -22.75 11.26
CA VAL A 269 -0.88 -22.12 11.25
C VAL A 269 -1.60 -22.50 12.53
N THR A 270 -2.11 -21.49 13.24
CA THR A 270 -2.95 -21.67 14.42
C THR A 270 -4.34 -21.15 14.10
N MET A 271 -5.35 -21.98 14.30
CA MET A 271 -6.76 -21.62 14.13
C MET A 271 -7.46 -21.77 15.48
N ARG A 272 -8.10 -20.70 15.94
CA ARG A 272 -8.93 -20.68 17.14
C ARG A 272 -10.40 -20.70 16.79
N ASP A 273 -11.16 -21.45 17.57
CA ASP A 273 -12.60 -21.65 17.40
C ASP A 273 -13.00 -22.24 16.03
N ILE A 274 -12.52 -23.46 15.76
CA ILE A 274 -12.79 -24.21 14.53
C ILE A 274 -14.29 -24.33 14.26
N ALA A 275 -15.09 -24.56 15.32
CA ALA A 275 -16.54 -24.68 15.20
C ALA A 275 -17.19 -23.37 14.71
N ALA A 276 -16.77 -22.21 15.25
CA ALA A 276 -17.28 -20.92 14.80
C ALA A 276 -16.83 -20.60 13.36
N TRP A 277 -15.57 -20.89 12.99
CA TRP A 277 -15.10 -20.76 11.61
C TRP A 277 -15.93 -21.58 10.63
N ARG A 278 -16.20 -22.85 10.97
CA ARG A 278 -17.04 -23.74 10.16
C ARG A 278 -18.43 -23.16 9.96
N ALA A 279 -19.08 -22.70 11.04
CA ALA A 279 -20.43 -22.14 10.99
C ALA A 279 -20.49 -20.85 10.15
N ALA A 280 -19.50 -19.96 10.30
CA ALA A 280 -19.42 -18.72 9.52
C ALA A 280 -19.22 -19.01 8.02
N LEU A 281 -18.29 -19.91 7.68
CA LEU A 281 -18.01 -20.27 6.29
C LEU A 281 -19.17 -21.05 5.65
N ALA A 282 -19.83 -21.95 6.38
CA ALA A 282 -20.98 -22.70 5.86
C ALA A 282 -22.18 -21.78 5.59
N SER A 283 -22.37 -20.75 6.41
CA SER A 283 -23.38 -19.71 6.16
C SER A 283 -23.05 -18.85 4.94
N ALA A 284 -21.76 -18.60 4.67
CA ALA A 284 -21.30 -17.79 3.57
C ALA A 284 -21.28 -18.54 2.23
N PHE A 285 -20.96 -19.84 2.27
CA PHE A 285 -20.76 -20.72 1.12
C PHE A 285 -21.51 -22.04 1.32
N PRO A 286 -22.86 -22.05 1.29
CA PRO A 286 -23.67 -23.23 1.57
C PRO A 286 -23.38 -24.41 0.64
N GLU A 287 -22.97 -24.15 -0.60
CA GLU A 287 -22.57 -25.17 -1.58
C GLU A 287 -21.33 -25.97 -1.16
N SER A 288 -20.52 -25.42 -0.25
CA SER A 288 -19.29 -26.03 0.27
C SER A 288 -19.47 -26.65 1.66
N GLU A 289 -20.69 -26.69 2.22
CA GLU A 289 -20.95 -27.12 3.59
C GLU A 289 -20.35 -28.49 3.93
N ASN A 290 -20.56 -29.51 3.09
CA ASN A 290 -19.99 -30.84 3.29
C ASN A 290 -18.44 -30.83 3.32
N MET A 291 -17.82 -30.01 2.47
CA MET A 291 -16.37 -29.88 2.43
C MET A 291 -15.85 -29.18 3.70
N LEU A 292 -16.54 -28.13 4.13
CA LEU A 292 -16.22 -27.37 5.34
C LEU A 292 -16.38 -28.23 6.60
N ASP A 293 -17.42 -29.05 6.68
CA ASP A 293 -17.64 -30.00 7.77
C ASP A 293 -16.52 -31.04 7.85
N ASN A 294 -16.16 -31.64 6.71
CA ASN A 294 -15.05 -32.59 6.65
C ASN A 294 -13.73 -31.97 7.07
N ALA A 295 -13.44 -30.74 6.63
CA ALA A 295 -12.24 -30.01 7.00
C ALA A 295 -12.22 -29.69 8.50
N ALA A 296 -13.33 -29.20 9.06
CA ALA A 296 -13.45 -28.89 10.48
C ALA A 296 -13.30 -30.14 11.37
N ASN A 297 -13.91 -31.25 10.97
CA ASN A 297 -13.78 -32.53 11.68
C ASN A 297 -12.35 -33.06 11.66
N MET A 298 -11.67 -32.97 10.51
CA MET A 298 -10.26 -33.34 10.39
C MET A 298 -9.36 -32.49 11.29
N LEU A 299 -9.55 -31.16 11.29
CA LEU A 299 -8.78 -30.26 12.15
C LEU A 299 -9.02 -30.52 13.64
N THR A 300 -10.28 -30.76 14.02
CA THR A 300 -10.66 -31.12 15.40
C THR A 300 -10.01 -32.44 15.83
N ALA A 301 -9.95 -33.43 14.94
CA ALA A 301 -9.27 -34.70 15.21
C ALA A 301 -7.76 -34.51 15.41
N LEU A 302 -7.11 -33.66 14.59
CA LEU A 302 -5.69 -33.32 14.74
C LEU A 302 -5.42 -32.52 16.03
N ALA A 303 -6.39 -31.76 16.50
CA ALA A 303 -6.38 -31.04 17.77
C ALA A 303 -6.72 -31.92 18.99
N ALA A 304 -6.76 -33.26 18.84
CA ALA A 304 -7.15 -34.20 19.88
C ALA A 304 -8.53 -33.91 20.51
N GLY A 305 -9.48 -33.46 19.68
CA GLY A 305 -10.83 -33.09 20.10
C GLY A 305 -10.97 -31.65 20.60
N GLY A 306 -9.89 -30.86 20.59
CA GLY A 306 -9.93 -29.44 20.91
C GLY A 306 -10.60 -28.59 19.83
N ASN A 307 -11.09 -27.41 20.22
CA ASN A 307 -11.66 -26.41 19.31
C ASN A 307 -10.61 -25.46 18.72
N ASP A 308 -9.35 -25.59 19.13
CA ASP A 308 -8.22 -24.83 18.63
C ASP A 308 -7.19 -25.81 18.08
N ALA A 309 -6.66 -25.54 16.88
CA ALA A 309 -5.66 -26.38 16.23
C ALA A 309 -4.41 -25.57 15.89
N THR A 310 -3.24 -26.20 16.06
CA THR A 310 -1.99 -25.73 15.47
C THR A 310 -1.45 -26.80 14.55
N VAL A 311 -1.28 -26.47 13.27
CA VAL A 311 -0.80 -27.39 12.23
C VAL A 311 0.34 -26.77 11.44
N THR A 312 1.15 -27.63 10.82
CA THR A 312 2.16 -27.18 9.85
C THR A 312 1.66 -27.44 8.45
N LEU A 313 1.45 -26.37 7.69
CA LEU A 313 1.11 -26.44 6.27
C LEU A 313 2.40 -26.39 5.45
N ASN A 314 2.59 -27.39 4.61
CA ASN A 314 3.71 -27.42 3.67
C ASN A 314 3.19 -26.98 2.30
N VAL A 315 3.72 -25.90 1.75
CA VAL A 315 3.40 -25.45 0.39
C VAL A 315 4.53 -25.89 -0.53
N ARG A 316 4.18 -26.54 -1.64
CA ARG A 316 5.11 -26.96 -2.69
C ARG A 316 4.55 -26.53 -4.03
N ASP A 317 5.30 -25.67 -4.71
CA ASP A 317 5.02 -25.18 -6.05
C ASP A 317 3.58 -24.64 -6.17
N GLY A 318 3.19 -23.83 -5.20
CA GLY A 318 1.87 -23.22 -5.08
C GLY A 318 0.79 -24.13 -4.46
N THR A 319 1.02 -25.42 -4.29
CA THR A 319 0.02 -26.32 -3.68
C THR A 319 0.27 -26.46 -2.18
N ALA A 320 -0.74 -26.16 -1.36
CA ALA A 320 -0.70 -26.32 0.09
C ALA A 320 -1.10 -27.74 0.50
N PHE A 321 -0.33 -28.32 1.42
CA PHE A 321 -0.53 -29.65 1.96
C PHE A 321 -0.63 -29.62 3.48
N LEU A 322 -1.62 -30.35 4.00
CA LEU A 322 -1.67 -30.75 5.40
C LEU A 322 -1.17 -32.20 5.49
N ALA A 323 0.01 -32.39 6.08
CA ALA A 323 0.76 -33.63 5.97
C ALA A 323 0.97 -34.05 4.49
N PHE A 324 0.20 -35.02 3.99
CA PHE A 324 0.24 -35.51 2.61
C PHE A 324 -1.02 -35.17 1.80
N ILE A 325 -2.00 -34.50 2.41
CA ILE A 325 -3.30 -34.20 1.79
C ILE A 325 -3.25 -32.80 1.16
N PRO A 326 -3.51 -32.65 -0.14
CA PRO A 326 -3.62 -31.34 -0.77
C PRO A 326 -4.89 -30.63 -0.27
N ILE A 327 -4.74 -29.38 0.19
CA ILE A 327 -5.85 -28.59 0.76
C ILE A 327 -6.19 -27.35 -0.06
N GLY A 328 -5.34 -26.94 -0.99
CA GLY A 328 -5.59 -25.78 -1.84
C GLY A 328 -4.40 -25.38 -2.70
N VAL A 329 -4.65 -24.46 -3.63
CA VAL A 329 -3.65 -23.88 -4.52
C VAL A 329 -3.58 -22.38 -4.25
N LEU A 330 -2.37 -21.88 -4.01
CA LEU A 330 -2.09 -20.46 -3.83
C LEU A 330 -1.97 -19.78 -5.20
N PRO A 331 -2.35 -18.49 -5.30
CA PRO A 331 -2.19 -17.73 -6.54
C PRO A 331 -0.71 -17.53 -6.89
N GLN A 332 -0.44 -17.37 -8.19
CA GLN A 332 0.88 -17.03 -8.72
C GLN A 332 1.20 -15.55 -8.50
N LEU A 333 2.47 -15.26 -8.17
CA LEU A 333 3.00 -13.92 -7.92
C LEU A 333 3.77 -13.29 -9.11
#